data_AF-A0A3S5BDM7-F1
#
_entry.id   AF-A0A3S5BDM7-F1
#
_cell.length_a   1.000
_cell.length_b   1.000
_cell.length_c   1.000
_cell.angle_alpha   90.00
_cell.angle_beta   90.00
_cell.angle_gamma   90.00
#
_symmetry.space_group_name_H-M   'P 1'
#
loop_
_entity.id
_entity.type
_entity.pdbx_description
1 polymer ?
#
loop_
_entity_poly.entity_id
_entity_poly.type
_entity_poly.pdbx_seq_one_letter_code
_entity_poly.pdbx_strand_id
1 'polypeptide(L)'
;MRIEAYLFRSPILRIVWLFLHPIIHSVRPFIKSPKPILLWELINFAVQLPFSALVYWTFGLWPTAYLLCGTLLGLGPHPMAGHFISEHYLFTDRQATHSYYGPLNHLLFNVGYHVEHHDFPYIPHTRLHLVKAMAPEFYDHLPYHTSMCKLRTVAYSQRSLEFVTIIRANTKTSPMRFREIPSQTTESFTVCRFADTPKMTPAGIY
;
A
#
# COMPACT_ATOMS: atom_id res chain seq x y z
N MET A 1 -8.78 -3.04 -14.72
CA MET A 1 -10.16 -2.89 -15.23
C MET A 1 -10.12 -1.83 -16.30
N ARG A 2 -10.77 -2.01 -17.47
CA ARG A 2 -10.69 -1.05 -18.59
C ARG A 2 -11.21 0.36 -18.21
N ILE A 3 -12.15 0.42 -17.26
CA ILE A 3 -12.73 1.67 -16.72
C ILE A 3 -11.68 2.54 -16.03
N GLU A 4 -10.79 1.95 -15.23
CA GLU A 4 -9.72 2.67 -14.52
C GLU A 4 -8.74 3.33 -15.51
N ALA A 5 -8.36 2.61 -16.56
CA ALA A 5 -7.51 3.16 -17.62
C ALA A 5 -8.22 4.26 -18.44
N TYR A 6 -9.54 4.17 -18.60
CA TYR A 6 -10.34 5.20 -19.27
C TYR A 6 -10.40 6.48 -18.41
N LEU A 7 -10.65 6.35 -17.11
CA LEU A 7 -10.73 7.48 -16.18
C LEU A 7 -9.38 8.22 -16.01
N PHE A 8 -8.25 7.59 -16.30
CA PHE A 8 -6.94 8.27 -16.23
C PHE A 8 -6.54 9.11 -17.45
N ARG A 9 -7.35 9.14 -18.51
CA ARG A 9 -6.99 9.76 -19.79
C ARG A 9 -6.91 11.29 -19.75
N SER A 10 -7.80 11.95 -19.01
CA SER A 10 -7.90 13.42 -18.97
C SER A 10 -7.79 13.93 -17.53
N PRO A 11 -7.36 15.19 -17.30
CA PRO A 11 -7.24 15.75 -15.96
C PRO A 11 -8.58 15.77 -15.20
N ILE A 12 -9.69 16.02 -15.91
CA ILE A 12 -11.04 16.00 -15.32
C ILE A 12 -11.42 14.58 -14.88
N LEU A 13 -11.18 13.60 -15.76
CA LEU A 13 -11.49 12.20 -15.43
C LEU A 13 -10.59 11.67 -14.31
N ARG A 14 -9.37 12.19 -14.13
CA ARG A 14 -8.51 11.88 -12.99
C ARG A 14 -9.10 12.39 -11.68
N ILE A 15 -9.72 13.57 -11.67
CA ILE A 15 -10.43 14.08 -10.49
C ILE A 15 -11.63 13.17 -10.18
N VAL A 16 -12.43 12.83 -11.19
CA VAL A 16 -13.55 11.88 -11.02
C VAL A 16 -13.05 10.54 -10.49
N TRP A 17 -11.93 10.05 -11.02
CA TRP A 17 -11.29 8.83 -10.54
C TRP A 17 -10.93 8.91 -9.07
N LEU A 18 -10.49 10.05 -8.55
CA LEU A 18 -10.14 10.19 -7.12
C LEU A 18 -11.31 10.04 -6.18
N PHE A 19 -12.46 10.58 -6.55
CA PHE A 19 -13.68 10.40 -5.74
C PHE A 19 -14.18 8.95 -5.81
N LEU A 20 -14.00 8.29 -6.95
CA LEU A 20 -14.44 6.91 -7.15
C LEU A 20 -13.39 5.87 -6.71
N HIS A 21 -12.15 6.29 -6.46
CA HIS A 21 -11.03 5.41 -6.14
C HIS A 21 -11.32 4.50 -4.93
N PRO A 22 -11.85 4.99 -3.79
CA PRO A 22 -12.18 4.13 -2.65
C PRO A 22 -13.16 3.01 -3.01
N ILE A 23 -14.15 3.31 -3.86
CA ILE A 23 -15.18 2.35 -4.30
C ILE A 23 -14.56 1.32 -5.24
N ILE A 24 -13.83 1.78 -6.27
CA ILE A 24 -13.15 0.91 -7.23
C ILE A 24 -12.17 -0.01 -6.51
N HIS A 25 -11.43 0.51 -5.54
CA HIS A 25 -10.47 -0.24 -4.75
C HIS A 25 -11.15 -1.29 -3.86
N SER A 26 -12.26 -0.95 -3.21
CA SER A 26 -13.03 -1.87 -2.36
C SER A 26 -13.65 -3.02 -3.14
N VAL A 27 -14.10 -2.77 -4.38
CA VAL A 27 -14.74 -3.79 -5.23
C VAL A 27 -13.71 -4.67 -5.94
N ARG A 28 -12.51 -4.16 -6.21
CA ARG A 28 -11.46 -4.84 -7.00
C ARG A 28 -11.14 -6.27 -6.52
N PRO A 29 -10.98 -6.57 -5.21
CA PRO A 29 -10.67 -7.91 -4.73
C PRO A 29 -11.70 -8.95 -5.17
N PHE A 30 -12.98 -8.59 -5.16
CA PHE A 30 -14.08 -9.49 -5.53
C PHE A 30 -14.12 -9.83 -7.02
N ILE A 31 -13.55 -8.97 -7.89
CA ILE A 31 -13.51 -9.20 -9.33
C ILE A 31 -12.20 -9.89 -9.76
N LYS A 32 -11.05 -9.41 -9.26
CA LYS A 32 -9.74 -9.87 -9.75
C LYS A 32 -9.21 -11.12 -9.06
N SER A 33 -9.45 -11.25 -7.76
CA SER A 33 -8.92 -12.36 -6.97
C SER A 33 -9.88 -12.65 -5.82
N PRO A 34 -11.08 -13.19 -6.13
CA PRO A 34 -12.09 -13.45 -5.11
C PRO A 34 -11.52 -14.45 -4.11
N LYS A 35 -11.47 -14.03 -2.85
CA LYS A 35 -11.12 -14.92 -1.73
C LYS A 35 -12.41 -15.57 -1.22
N PRO A 36 -12.34 -16.80 -0.67
CA PRO A 36 -13.49 -17.40 -0.03
C PRO A 36 -13.94 -16.52 1.15
N ILE A 37 -15.26 -16.36 1.30
CA ILE A 37 -15.82 -15.60 2.40
C ILE A 37 -15.64 -16.38 3.70
N LEU A 38 -14.94 -15.80 4.66
CA LEU A 38 -14.68 -16.39 5.97
C LEU A 38 -15.78 -16.04 6.98
N LEU A 39 -15.91 -16.85 8.04
CA LEU A 39 -16.87 -16.60 9.12
C LEU A 39 -16.68 -15.21 9.75
N TRP A 40 -15.43 -14.78 9.94
CA TRP A 40 -15.13 -13.46 10.52
C TRP A 40 -15.62 -12.30 9.65
N GLU A 41 -15.59 -12.47 8.33
CA GLU A 41 -16.09 -11.45 7.40
C GLU A 41 -17.62 -11.37 7.47
N LEU A 42 -18.30 -12.52 7.58
CA LEU A 42 -19.75 -12.59 7.81
C LEU A 42 -20.16 -11.95 9.14
N ILE A 43 -19.43 -12.23 10.22
CA ILE A 43 -19.66 -11.61 11.54
C ILE A 43 -19.48 -10.10 11.45
N ASN A 44 -18.39 -9.63 10.85
CA ASN A 44 -18.15 -8.19 10.67
C ASN A 44 -19.29 -7.54 9.87
N PHE A 45 -19.74 -8.16 8.78
CA PHE A 45 -20.87 -7.65 8.00
C PHE A 45 -22.18 -7.63 8.80
N ALA A 46 -22.45 -8.70 9.56
CA ALA A 46 -23.63 -8.83 10.41
C ALA A 46 -23.66 -7.83 11.57
N VAL A 47 -22.50 -7.31 12.02
CA VAL A 47 -22.42 -6.26 13.05
C VAL A 47 -22.51 -4.87 12.41
N GLN A 48 -21.81 -4.64 11.30
CA GLN A 48 -21.70 -3.32 10.67
C GLN A 48 -23.01 -2.86 10.01
N LEU A 49 -23.79 -3.78 9.42
CA LEU A 49 -25.08 -3.44 8.81
C LEU A 49 -26.11 -2.92 9.85
N PRO A 50 -26.39 -3.64 10.95
CA PRO A 50 -27.27 -3.14 12.00
C PRO A 50 -26.77 -1.87 12.65
N PHE A 51 -25.47 -1.72 12.87
CA PHE A 51 -24.91 -0.47 13.39
C PHE A 51 -25.20 0.71 12.47
N SER A 52 -24.95 0.54 11.16
CA SER A 52 -25.24 1.58 10.16
C SER A 52 -26.73 1.89 10.07
N ALA A 53 -27.59 0.87 10.15
CA ALA A 53 -29.05 1.02 10.18
C ALA A 53 -29.53 1.74 11.46
N LEU A 54 -28.92 1.43 12.60
CA LEU A 54 -29.21 2.08 13.88
C LEU A 54 -28.85 3.56 13.83
N VAL A 55 -27.70 3.92 13.28
CA VAL A 55 -27.30 5.32 13.08
C VAL A 55 -28.31 6.06 12.19
N TYR A 56 -28.73 5.44 11.08
CA TYR A 56 -29.74 6.04 10.20
C TYR A 56 -31.10 6.21 10.90
N TRP A 57 -31.54 5.20 11.65
CA TRP A 57 -32.82 5.24 12.36
C TRP A 57 -32.84 6.28 13.50
N THR A 58 -31.72 6.44 14.20
CA THR A 58 -31.61 7.37 15.34
C THR A 58 -31.37 8.82 14.92
N PHE A 59 -30.54 9.05 13.90
CA PHE A 59 -30.08 10.40 13.54
C PHE A 59 -30.54 10.88 12.15
N GLY A 60 -31.15 9.99 11.36
CA GLY A 60 -31.69 10.31 10.03
C GLY A 60 -30.63 10.39 8.93
N LEU A 61 -31.05 10.92 7.78
CA LEU A 61 -30.26 10.91 6.55
C LEU A 61 -28.98 11.75 6.62
N TRP A 62 -29.04 12.95 7.22
CA TRP A 62 -27.93 13.91 7.14
C TRP A 62 -26.65 13.43 7.83
N PRO A 63 -26.70 12.87 9.06
CA PRO A 63 -25.49 12.35 9.70
C PRO A 63 -24.96 11.09 8.99
N THR A 64 -25.84 10.22 8.50
CA THR A 64 -25.43 9.07 7.68
C THR A 64 -24.73 9.51 6.39
N ALA A 65 -25.29 10.50 5.69
CA ALA A 65 -24.68 11.07 4.49
C ALA A 65 -23.33 11.74 4.81
N TYR A 66 -23.23 12.45 5.93
CA TYR A 66 -21.97 13.04 6.41
C TYR A 66 -20.89 11.98 6.62
N LEU A 67 -21.21 10.86 7.29
CA LEU A 67 -20.25 9.77 7.52
C LEU A 67 -19.81 9.11 6.21
N LEU A 68 -20.74 8.90 5.28
CA LEU A 68 -20.44 8.32 3.97
C LEU A 68 -19.57 9.26 3.12
N CYS A 69 -19.97 10.53 2.98
CA CYS A 69 -19.21 11.54 2.25
C CYS A 69 -17.84 11.79 2.90
N GLY A 70 -17.76 11.83 4.24
CA GLY A 70 -16.51 11.97 4.98
C GLY A 70 -15.53 10.82 4.70
N THR A 71 -16.04 9.58 4.63
CA THR A 71 -15.23 8.40 4.27
C THR A 71 -14.69 8.50 2.83
N LEU A 72 -15.55 8.90 1.87
CA LEU A 72 -15.13 9.08 0.48
C LEU A 72 -14.10 10.21 0.32
N LEU A 73 -14.27 11.32 1.04
CA LEU A 73 -13.35 12.45 1.03
C LEU A 73 -12.02 12.09 1.70
N GLY A 74 -12.06 11.37 2.83
CA GLY A 74 -10.90 10.93 3.59
C GLY A 74 -10.03 9.90 2.86
N LEU A 75 -10.66 8.97 2.15
CA LEU A 75 -9.96 7.93 1.38
C LEU A 75 -9.62 8.34 -0.07
N GLY A 76 -10.24 9.40 -0.59
CA GLY A 76 -10.03 9.89 -1.95
C GLY A 76 -9.13 11.15 -2.00
N PRO A 77 -9.71 12.36 -2.07
CA PRO A 77 -8.98 13.60 -2.29
C PRO A 77 -8.12 14.06 -1.10
N HIS A 78 -8.29 13.51 0.10
CA HIS A 78 -7.54 13.94 1.28
C HIS A 78 -6.03 13.69 1.11
N PRO A 79 -5.13 14.66 1.39
CA PRO A 79 -3.68 14.56 1.17
C PRO A 79 -3.03 13.27 1.70
N MET A 80 -3.46 12.79 2.88
CA MET A 80 -2.95 11.56 3.49
C MET A 80 -3.31 10.30 2.72
N ALA A 81 -4.38 10.28 1.90
CA ALA A 81 -4.69 9.17 1.00
C ALA A 81 -3.63 8.97 -0.11
N GLY A 82 -2.64 9.88 -0.21
CA GLY A 82 -1.50 9.75 -1.09
C GLY A 82 -0.59 8.57 -0.75
N HIS A 83 -0.63 8.05 0.49
CA HIS A 83 0.14 6.86 0.86
C HIS A 83 -0.30 5.64 0.03
N PHE A 84 -1.60 5.46 -0.23
CA PHE A 84 -2.07 4.39 -1.13
C PHE A 84 -1.44 4.50 -2.53
N ILE A 85 -1.17 5.72 -2.98
CA ILE A 85 -0.54 5.96 -4.28
C ILE A 85 0.95 5.58 -4.23
N SER A 86 1.67 5.98 -3.17
CA SER A 86 3.10 5.65 -2.99
C SER A 86 3.36 4.16 -2.83
N GLU A 87 2.39 3.44 -2.26
CA GLU A 87 2.54 2.05 -1.85
C GLU A 87 2.07 1.05 -2.90
N HIS A 88 1.16 1.45 -3.79
CA HIS A 88 0.50 0.51 -4.71
C HIS A 88 0.66 0.83 -6.20
N TYR A 89 1.33 1.94 -6.53
CA TYR A 89 1.60 2.33 -7.91
C TYR A 89 3.08 2.33 -8.21
N LEU A 90 3.41 1.83 -9.39
CA LEU A 90 4.77 1.88 -9.89
C LEU A 90 5.07 3.28 -10.40
N PHE A 91 6.13 3.88 -9.88
CA PHE A 91 6.71 5.08 -10.44
C PHE A 91 7.78 4.72 -11.47
N THR A 92 8.35 5.73 -12.11
CA THR A 92 9.32 5.58 -13.22
C THR A 92 10.58 4.81 -12.82
N ASP A 93 10.89 4.74 -11.53
CA ASP A 93 12.00 4.02 -10.92
C ASP A 93 11.77 2.50 -10.78
N ARG A 94 10.59 1.98 -11.18
CA ARG A 94 10.23 0.55 -11.18
C ARG A 94 10.27 -0.13 -9.81
N GLN A 95 10.41 0.63 -8.73
CA GLN A 95 10.29 0.11 -7.38
C GLN A 95 8.82 -0.21 -7.08
N ALA A 96 8.58 -1.37 -6.48
CA ALA A 96 7.23 -1.87 -6.25
C ALA A 96 6.42 -1.01 -5.29
N THR A 97 7.08 -0.48 -4.24
CA THR A 97 6.48 0.31 -3.18
C THR A 97 7.50 1.32 -2.65
N HIS A 98 7.07 2.53 -2.29
CA HIS A 98 7.96 3.62 -1.84
C HIS A 98 7.72 3.98 -0.38
N SER A 99 8.81 4.27 0.33
CA SER A 99 8.75 4.83 1.69
C SER A 99 8.53 6.35 1.66
N TYR A 100 7.89 6.85 2.72
CA TYR A 100 7.59 8.25 2.98
C TYR A 100 8.16 8.69 4.33
N TYR A 101 9.09 9.63 4.31
CA TYR A 101 9.77 10.15 5.52
C TYR A 101 9.42 11.62 5.83
N GLY A 102 8.25 12.09 5.38
CA GLY A 102 7.81 13.45 5.65
C GLY A 102 7.11 13.63 7.02
N PRO A 103 6.78 14.87 7.40
CA PRO A 103 6.22 15.19 8.71
C PRO A 103 4.85 14.54 8.97
N LEU A 104 4.07 14.30 7.91
CA LEU A 104 2.77 13.60 8.02
C LEU A 104 2.93 12.15 8.47
N ASN A 105 4.15 11.58 8.42
CA ASN A 105 4.39 10.21 8.82
C ASN A 105 4.11 10.01 10.32
N HIS A 106 4.37 11.02 11.14
CA HIS A 106 4.04 10.98 12.57
C HIS A 106 2.52 10.87 12.81
N LEU A 107 1.70 11.59 12.01
CA LEU A 107 0.24 11.51 12.07
C LEU A 107 -0.29 10.18 11.52
N LEU A 108 0.47 9.54 10.64
CA LEU A 108 0.22 8.21 10.10
C LEU A 108 0.85 7.10 10.94
N PHE A 109 1.25 7.37 12.18
CA PHE A 109 1.87 6.39 13.08
C PHE A 109 3.07 5.64 12.49
N ASN A 110 3.89 6.35 11.71
CA ASN A 110 5.09 5.82 11.03
C ASN A 110 4.82 4.75 9.97
N VAL A 111 3.60 4.66 9.41
CA VAL A 111 3.28 3.75 8.29
C VAL A 111 4.09 4.05 7.03
N GLY A 112 4.59 5.27 6.88
CA GLY A 112 5.45 5.67 5.77
C GLY A 112 6.79 4.93 5.68
N TYR A 113 7.24 4.22 6.71
CA TYR A 113 8.36 3.27 6.61
C TYR A 113 7.90 1.97 5.92
N HIS A 114 7.43 2.12 4.68
CA HIS A 114 6.63 1.11 4.03
C HIS A 114 7.48 -0.03 3.47
N VAL A 115 8.64 0.27 2.87
CA VAL A 115 9.58 -0.76 2.41
C VAL A 115 10.06 -1.59 3.61
N GLU A 116 10.42 -0.92 4.70
CA GLU A 116 10.87 -1.57 5.94
C GLU A 116 9.78 -2.46 6.55
N HIS A 117 8.51 -2.03 6.46
CA HIS A 117 7.39 -2.86 6.88
C HIS A 117 7.21 -4.12 6.03
N HIS A 118 7.41 -4.04 4.71
CA HIS A 118 7.34 -5.23 3.85
C HIS A 118 8.46 -6.22 4.12
N ASP A 119 9.66 -5.73 4.45
CA ASP A 119 10.79 -6.59 4.82
C ASP A 119 10.57 -7.22 6.21
N PHE A 120 10.04 -6.45 7.16
CA PHE A 120 9.83 -6.86 8.54
C PHE A 120 8.38 -6.63 9.02
N PRO A 121 7.41 -7.42 8.54
CA PRO A 121 5.98 -7.19 8.80
C PRO A 121 5.58 -7.37 10.27
N TYR A 122 6.40 -8.05 11.05
CA TYR A 122 6.16 -8.31 12.48
C TYR A 122 6.69 -7.20 13.40
N ILE A 123 7.43 -6.23 12.87
CA ILE A 123 7.90 -5.09 13.66
C ILE A 123 6.80 -4.03 13.71
N PRO A 124 6.43 -3.53 14.90
CA PRO A 124 5.41 -2.49 15.00
C PRO A 124 5.87 -1.21 14.30
N HIS A 125 4.94 -0.52 13.63
CA HIS A 125 5.22 0.71 12.88
C HIS A 125 5.97 1.77 13.69
N THR A 126 5.68 1.86 15.00
CA THR A 126 6.37 2.78 15.92
C THR A 126 7.88 2.56 15.99
N ARG A 127 8.39 1.37 15.66
CA ARG A 127 9.80 0.98 15.72
C ARG A 127 10.47 0.85 14.36
N LEU A 128 9.76 1.02 13.24
CA LEU A 128 10.34 0.83 11.91
C LEU A 128 11.47 1.82 11.59
N HIS A 129 11.46 3.02 12.18
CA HIS A 129 12.58 3.96 12.07
C HIS A 129 13.91 3.39 12.59
N LEU A 130 13.86 2.48 13.58
CA LEU A 130 15.05 1.80 14.09
C LEU A 130 15.61 0.80 13.07
N VAL A 131 14.73 0.13 12.30
CA VAL A 131 15.15 -0.81 11.25
C VAL A 131 15.98 -0.07 10.21
N LYS A 132 15.48 1.07 9.74
CA LYS A 132 16.22 1.93 8.82
C LYS A 132 17.56 2.38 9.41
N ALA A 133 17.58 2.77 10.68
CA ALA A 133 18.80 3.24 11.35
C ALA A 133 19.84 2.12 11.57
N MET A 134 19.41 0.87 11.74
CA MET A 134 20.30 -0.28 11.92
C MET A 134 20.91 -0.79 10.61
N ALA A 135 20.23 -0.56 9.49
CA ALA A 135 20.61 -1.12 8.19
C ALA A 135 20.53 -0.06 7.06
N PRO A 136 21.19 1.11 7.20
CA PRO A 136 21.10 2.22 6.25
C PRO A 136 21.56 1.84 4.84
N GLU A 137 22.50 0.89 4.71
CA GLU A 137 23.02 0.40 3.45
C GLU A 137 21.94 -0.18 2.52
N PHE A 138 20.85 -0.70 3.09
CA PHE A 138 19.73 -1.26 2.32
C PHE A 138 18.67 -0.22 1.94
N TYR A 139 18.59 0.91 2.66
CA TYR A 139 17.45 1.83 2.55
C TYR A 139 17.79 3.24 2.07
N ASP A 140 19.00 3.74 2.33
CA ASP A 140 19.34 5.14 2.05
C ASP A 140 19.51 5.46 0.56
N HIS A 141 19.81 4.43 -0.25
CA HIS A 141 19.91 4.56 -1.70
C HIS A 141 18.56 4.42 -2.42
N LEU A 142 17.50 3.99 -1.72
CA LEU A 142 16.19 3.79 -2.31
C LEU A 142 15.46 5.14 -2.50
N PRO A 143 14.74 5.33 -3.62
CA PRO A 143 13.89 6.49 -3.80
C PRO A 143 12.78 6.54 -2.73
N TYR A 144 12.62 7.71 -2.13
CA TYR A 144 11.61 7.97 -1.10
C TYR A 144 10.92 9.31 -1.33
N HIS A 145 9.81 9.52 -0.63
CA HIS A 145 9.03 10.74 -0.71
C HIS A 145 9.04 11.52 0.61
N THR A 146 9.03 12.85 0.51
CA THR A 146 9.00 13.76 1.69
C THR A 146 7.71 14.57 1.78
N SER A 147 6.95 14.68 0.69
CA SER A 147 5.66 15.37 0.68
C SER A 147 4.57 14.55 -0.03
N MET A 148 3.49 14.24 0.70
CA MET A 148 2.32 13.55 0.15
C MET A 148 1.56 14.40 -0.86
N CYS A 149 1.54 15.73 -0.69
CA CYS A 149 0.96 16.64 -1.67
C CYS A 149 1.76 16.63 -2.98
N LYS A 150 3.10 16.68 -2.89
CA LYS A 150 3.97 16.59 -4.07
C LYS A 150 3.83 15.24 -4.77
N LEU A 151 3.80 14.16 -4.00
CA LEU A 151 3.59 12.81 -4.50
C LEU A 151 2.32 12.71 -5.33
N ARG A 152 1.23 13.27 -4.80
CA ARG A 152 -0.07 13.34 -5.45
C ARG A 152 -0.01 14.12 -6.76
N THR A 153 0.60 15.30 -6.76
CA THR A 153 0.78 16.10 -7.97
C THR A 153 1.60 15.37 -9.02
N VAL A 154 2.69 14.70 -8.61
CA VAL A 154 3.55 13.91 -9.51
C VAL A 154 2.78 12.71 -10.07
N ALA A 155 2.03 12.00 -9.24
CA ALA A 155 1.21 10.87 -9.66
C ALA A 155 0.13 11.31 -10.67
N TYR A 156 -0.50 12.48 -10.48
CA TYR A 156 -1.45 13.01 -11.45
C TYR A 156 -0.80 13.59 -12.70
N SER A 157 0.47 13.96 -12.63
CA SER A 157 1.24 14.37 -13.80
C SER A 157 1.72 13.18 -14.64
N GLN A 158 1.78 11.98 -14.07
CA GLN A 158 2.15 10.78 -14.80
C GLN A 158 1.03 10.37 -15.78
N ARG A 159 1.41 10.09 -17.04
CA ARG A 159 0.46 9.68 -18.10
C ARG A 159 -0.07 8.25 -17.90
N SER A 160 0.62 7.43 -17.13
CA SER A 160 0.26 6.03 -16.88
C SER A 160 0.64 5.66 -15.44
N LEU A 161 -0.37 5.52 -14.59
CA LEU A 161 -0.23 4.87 -13.30
C LEU A 161 -0.52 3.39 -13.49
N GLU A 162 0.52 2.62 -13.82
CA GLU A 162 0.39 1.17 -13.92
C GLU A 162 0.49 0.55 -12.53
N PHE A 163 -0.56 -0.18 -12.13
CA PHE A 163 -0.49 -0.99 -10.92
C PHE A 163 0.56 -2.10 -11.08
N VAL A 164 1.29 -2.39 -10.00
CA VAL A 164 2.20 -3.54 -9.89
C VAL A 164 1.57 -4.85 -10.41
N THR A 165 0.28 -5.04 -10.15
CA THR A 165 -0.48 -6.23 -10.59
C THR A 165 -0.62 -6.35 -12.11
N ILE A 166 -0.64 -5.23 -12.85
CA ILE A 166 -0.79 -5.23 -14.32
C ILE A 166 0.52 -5.65 -14.97
N ILE A 167 1.67 -5.20 -14.48
CA ILE A 167 2.97 -5.62 -15.00
C ILE A 167 3.26 -7.08 -14.67
N ARG A 168 2.97 -7.56 -13.44
CA ARG A 168 3.14 -8.98 -13.07
C ARG A 168 2.31 -9.94 -13.94
N ALA A 169 1.15 -9.50 -14.42
CA ALA A 169 0.35 -10.26 -15.37
C ALA A 169 0.96 -10.26 -16.79
N ASN A 170 1.57 -9.13 -17.20
CA ASN A 170 2.16 -8.96 -18.53
C ASN A 170 3.55 -9.62 -18.67
N THR A 171 4.31 -9.76 -17.58
CA THR A 171 5.58 -10.49 -17.55
C THR A 171 5.41 -12.00 -17.68
N LYS A 172 4.21 -12.56 -17.46
CA LYS A 172 3.92 -13.97 -17.76
C LYS A 172 3.73 -14.24 -19.26
N THR A 173 3.42 -13.21 -20.05
CA THR A 173 3.09 -13.34 -21.48
C THR A 173 4.14 -12.78 -22.43
N SER A 174 5.14 -12.06 -21.92
CA SER A 174 6.30 -11.65 -22.72
C SER A 174 7.51 -11.49 -21.79
N PRO A 175 8.64 -12.18 -22.05
CA PRO A 175 9.86 -11.90 -21.31
C PRO A 175 10.30 -10.49 -21.69
N MET A 176 10.08 -9.54 -20.78
CA MET A 176 10.64 -8.20 -20.94
C MET A 176 12.16 -8.34 -20.98
N ARG A 177 12.77 -7.93 -22.10
CA ARG A 177 14.22 -7.91 -22.25
C ARG A 177 14.77 -6.93 -21.20
N PHE A 178 15.28 -7.49 -20.11
CA PHE A 178 16.02 -6.73 -19.10
C PHE A 178 17.19 -6.07 -19.81
N ARG A 179 17.22 -4.73 -19.80
CA ARG A 179 18.48 -4.03 -20.04
C ARG A 179 19.25 -4.17 -18.73
N GLU A 180 20.29 -5.00 -18.75
CA GLU A 180 21.21 -5.16 -17.64
C GLU A 180 21.64 -3.77 -17.16
N ILE A 181 21.31 -3.47 -15.91
CA ILE A 181 22.01 -2.43 -15.17
C ILE A 181 23.41 -3.01 -14.94
N PRO A 182 24.51 -2.31 -15.27
CA PRO A 182 25.85 -2.84 -15.09
C PRO A 182 25.99 -3.38 -13.67
N SER A 183 26.28 -4.68 -13.56
CA SER A 183 26.55 -5.33 -12.30
C SER A 183 27.70 -4.63 -11.62
N GLN A 184 27.41 -3.95 -10.49
CA GLN A 184 28.46 -3.73 -9.51
C GLN A 184 28.80 -5.11 -8.95
N THR A 185 29.93 -5.63 -9.43
CA THR A 185 30.77 -6.68 -8.83
C THR A 185 30.02 -7.84 -8.20
N THR A 186 29.97 -8.92 -8.97
CA THR A 186 29.79 -10.31 -8.53
C THR A 186 30.82 -10.65 -7.44
N GLU A 187 30.49 -10.38 -6.18
CA GLU A 187 30.97 -11.21 -5.08
C GLU A 187 29.86 -12.21 -4.75
N SER A 188 30.27 -13.47 -4.71
CA SER A 188 29.46 -14.67 -4.52
C SER A 188 28.34 -14.50 -3.51
N PHE A 189 27.10 -14.72 -3.96
CA PHE A 189 25.95 -15.03 -3.13
C PHE A 189 26.25 -16.25 -2.25
N THR A 190 26.78 -16.02 -1.06
CA THR A 190 26.62 -16.96 0.05
C THR A 190 25.35 -16.56 0.75
N VAL A 191 24.26 -17.29 0.43
CA VAL A 191 23.13 -17.38 1.34
C VAL A 191 23.71 -17.75 2.69
N CYS A 192 23.67 -16.83 3.66
CA CYS A 192 23.97 -17.15 5.04
C CYS A 192 22.93 -18.20 5.48
N ARG A 193 23.29 -19.48 5.33
CA ARG A 193 22.74 -20.51 6.20
C ARG A 193 23.10 -20.06 7.60
N PHE A 194 22.10 -19.85 8.44
CA PHE A 194 22.27 -19.90 9.87
C PHE A 194 22.91 -21.27 10.18
N ALA A 195 24.23 -21.29 10.31
CA ALA A 195 24.96 -22.40 10.86
C ALA A 195 24.82 -22.32 12.38
N ASP A 196 24.29 -23.40 12.95
CA ASP A 196 24.56 -23.87 14.30
C ASP A 196 24.20 -22.93 15.46
N THR A 197 22.90 -22.78 15.71
CA THR A 197 22.43 -22.57 17.09
C THR A 197 22.77 -23.83 17.90
N PRO A 198 23.56 -23.77 18.99
CA PRO A 198 23.71 -24.90 19.88
C PRO A 198 22.35 -25.22 20.50
N LYS A 199 21.95 -26.49 20.42
CA LYS A 199 20.72 -27.02 21.01
C LYS A 199 20.71 -26.70 22.51
N MET A 200 19.90 -25.73 22.93
CA MET A 200 19.62 -25.51 24.34
C MET A 200 18.66 -26.62 24.77
N THR A 201 19.17 -27.54 25.59
CA THR A 201 18.41 -28.61 26.23
C THR A 201 17.34 -28.04 27.15
N PRO A 202 16.16 -28.67 27.26
CA PRO A 202 15.15 -28.24 28.21
C PRO A 202 15.58 -28.68 29.61
N ALA A 203 16.14 -27.76 30.38
CA ALA A 203 16.24 -27.89 31.83
C ALA A 203 14.91 -27.40 32.41
N GLY A 204 14.20 -28.30 33.07
CA GLY A 204 12.86 -28.06 33.57
C GLY A 204 12.80 -27.33 34.91
N ILE A 205 11.53 -27.26 35.33
CA ILE A 205 10.97 -27.20 36.67
C ILE A 205 10.99 -25.85 37.42
N TYR A 206 9.76 -25.50 37.82
CA TYR A 206 9.24 -24.49 38.75
C TYR A 206 8.95 -23.10 38.18
#